data_AF-A0A8T3PP48-F1
#
_entry.id   AF-A0A8T3PP48-F1
#
_cell.length_a   1.000
_cell.length_b   1.000
_cell.length_c   1.000
_cell.angle_alpha   90.00
_cell.angle_beta   90.00
_cell.angle_gamma   90.00
#
_symmetry.space_group_name_H-M   'P 1'
#
loop_
_entity.id
_entity.type
_entity.pdbx_description
1 polymer ?
#
loop_
_entity_poly.entity_id
_entity_poly.type
_entity_poly.pdbx_seq_one_letter_code
_entity_poly.pdbx_strand_id
1 'polypeptide(L)'
;MKMGNRSEAFCRETLMVLAQNTRLLPPSFDFAEAQKDLAHLDKIRPRAARLRRLLEKADDGETALGSDVMSAALEGYALLKVFGKGAGLDALRQGMSARFTRRAKINALPAAA
;
A
#
# COMPACT_ATOMS: atom_id res chain seq x y z
N MET A 1 8.64 -15.06 17.93
CA MET A 1 9.02 -15.68 16.63
C MET A 1 7.85 -15.51 15.67
N LYS A 2 8.08 -15.13 14.40
CA LYS A 2 6.99 -14.94 13.41
C LYS A 2 7.00 -16.07 12.40
N MET A 3 5.83 -16.65 12.12
CA MET A 3 5.68 -17.68 11.10
C MET A 3 5.70 -17.04 9.71
N GLY A 4 6.69 -17.40 8.88
CA GLY A 4 6.76 -17.08 7.46
C GLY A 4 6.44 -18.33 6.62
N ASN A 5 6.45 -18.20 5.30
CA ASN A 5 6.01 -19.29 4.40
C ASN A 5 6.75 -20.61 4.64
N ARG A 6 8.07 -20.56 4.90
CA ARG A 6 8.88 -21.77 5.19
C ARG A 6 8.54 -22.40 6.54
N SER A 7 8.32 -21.62 7.58
CA SER A 7 7.99 -22.16 8.90
C SER A 7 6.54 -22.62 9.00
N GLU A 8 5.65 -22.16 8.12
CA GLU A 8 4.28 -22.66 8.07
C GLU A 8 4.18 -24.13 7.65
N ALA A 9 4.89 -24.53 6.60
CA ALA A 9 4.89 -25.92 6.14
C ALA A 9 5.31 -26.85 7.29
N PHE A 10 6.39 -26.46 7.99
CA PHE A 10 6.85 -27.14 9.20
C PHE A 10 5.76 -27.19 10.29
N CYS A 11 5.08 -26.09 10.60
CA CYS A 11 4.03 -26.07 11.61
C CYS A 11 2.86 -27.00 11.25
N ARG A 12 2.42 -27.01 9.98
CA ARG A 12 1.33 -27.88 9.52
C ARG A 12 1.70 -29.35 9.60
N GLU A 13 2.88 -29.69 9.10
CA GLU A 13 3.38 -31.06 9.13
C GLU A 13 3.53 -31.55 10.58
N THR A 14 4.08 -30.71 11.44
CA THR A 14 4.19 -31.00 12.88
C THR A 14 2.81 -31.25 13.48
N LEU A 15 1.84 -30.35 13.29
CA LEU A 15 0.50 -30.51 13.86
C LEU A 15 -0.23 -31.74 13.28
N MET A 16 0.00 -32.10 12.03
CA MET A 16 -0.52 -33.32 11.43
C MET A 16 0.07 -34.58 12.08
N VAL A 17 1.38 -34.62 12.29
CA VAL A 17 2.06 -35.74 12.97
C VAL A 17 1.58 -35.85 14.42
N LEU A 18 1.43 -34.73 15.14
CA LEU A 18 0.91 -34.72 16.50
C LEU A 18 -0.55 -35.18 16.57
N ALA A 19 -1.37 -34.87 15.54
CA ALA A 19 -2.76 -35.35 15.46
C ALA A 19 -2.84 -36.88 15.39
N GLN A 20 -1.90 -37.51 14.69
CA GLN A 20 -1.81 -38.96 14.56
C GLN A 20 -1.22 -39.62 15.81
N ASN A 21 -0.48 -38.87 16.64
CA ASN A 21 0.28 -39.38 17.78
C ASN A 21 -0.09 -38.67 19.10
N THR A 22 -1.36 -38.36 19.32
CA THR A 22 -1.84 -37.59 20.49
C THR A 22 -1.49 -38.22 21.83
N ARG A 23 -1.25 -39.54 21.88
CA ARG A 23 -0.81 -40.25 23.10
C ARG A 23 0.59 -39.85 23.58
N LEU A 24 1.42 -39.28 22.70
CA LEU A 24 2.77 -38.81 23.03
C LEU A 24 2.76 -37.40 23.63
N LEU A 25 1.61 -36.73 23.62
CA LEU A 25 1.49 -35.36 24.09
C LEU A 25 1.38 -35.31 25.62
N PRO A 26 2.19 -34.48 26.30
CA PRO A 26 2.02 -34.22 27.72
C PRO A 26 0.62 -33.63 28.00
N PRO A 27 0.01 -33.89 29.16
CA PRO A 27 -1.27 -33.26 29.54
C PRO A 27 -1.24 -31.74 29.60
N SER A 28 -0.06 -31.15 29.77
CA SER A 28 0.16 -29.70 29.79
C SER A 28 0.17 -29.06 28.39
N PHE A 29 0.22 -29.85 27.31
CA PHE A 29 0.28 -29.34 25.95
C PHE A 29 -1.12 -29.20 25.35
N ASP A 30 -1.56 -27.96 25.13
CA ASP A 30 -2.86 -27.66 24.53
C ASP A 30 -2.82 -27.78 23.00
N PHE A 31 -2.96 -29.01 22.53
CA PHE A 31 -2.99 -29.29 21.10
C PHE A 31 -4.26 -28.82 20.40
N ALA A 32 -5.38 -28.76 21.12
CA ALA A 32 -6.65 -28.31 20.56
C ALA A 32 -6.61 -26.83 20.21
N GLU A 33 -6.03 -26.00 21.08
CA GLU A 33 -5.83 -24.58 20.79
C GLU A 33 -4.88 -24.37 19.62
N ALA A 34 -3.79 -25.14 19.52
CA ALA A 34 -2.86 -25.05 18.39
C ALA A 34 -3.54 -25.36 17.04
N GLN A 35 -4.42 -26.37 16.98
CA GLN A 35 -5.19 -26.66 15.76
C GLN A 35 -6.19 -25.54 15.43
N LYS A 36 -6.86 -25.02 16.45
CA LYS A 36 -7.85 -23.94 16.31
C LYS A 36 -7.20 -22.66 15.77
N ASP A 37 -6.01 -22.33 16.26
CA ASP A 37 -5.23 -21.20 15.75
C ASP A 37 -4.81 -21.37 14.30
N LEU A 38 -4.35 -22.56 13.90
CA LEU A 38 -4.05 -22.85 12.50
C LEU A 38 -5.29 -22.69 11.62
N ALA A 39 -6.44 -23.21 12.06
CA ALA A 39 -7.70 -23.08 11.34
C ALA A 39 -8.19 -21.62 11.25
N HIS A 40 -7.97 -20.80 12.28
CA HIS A 40 -8.26 -19.37 12.24
C HIS A 40 -7.35 -18.63 11.27
N LEU A 41 -6.06 -18.96 11.26
CA LEU A 41 -5.11 -18.38 10.32
C LEU A 41 -5.52 -18.67 8.87
N ASP A 42 -6.02 -19.88 8.59
CA ASP A 42 -6.49 -20.29 7.26
C ASP A 42 -7.70 -19.50 6.79
N LYS A 43 -8.57 -19.08 7.72
CA LYS A 43 -9.71 -18.20 7.41
C LYS A 43 -9.25 -16.77 7.11
N ILE A 44 -8.21 -16.28 7.78
CA ILE A 44 -7.73 -14.89 7.65
C ILE A 44 -6.95 -14.68 6.36
N ARG A 45 -6.10 -15.64 5.98
CA ARG A 45 -5.21 -15.55 4.80
C ARG A 45 -5.88 -15.12 3.50
N PRO A 46 -6.97 -15.76 3.03
CA PRO A 46 -7.61 -15.36 1.78
C PRO A 46 -8.22 -13.96 1.87
N ARG A 47 -8.70 -13.54 3.04
CA ARG A 47 -9.24 -12.19 3.28
C ARG A 47 -8.12 -11.15 3.21
N ALA A 48 -7.01 -11.40 3.87
CA ALA A 48 -5.83 -10.53 3.81
C ALA A 48 -5.31 -10.39 2.37
N ALA A 49 -5.27 -11.47 1.59
CA ALA A 49 -4.89 -11.44 0.18
C ALA A 49 -5.86 -10.61 -0.68
N ARG A 50 -7.17 -10.69 -0.42
CA ARG A 50 -8.17 -9.85 -1.10
C ARG A 50 -8.04 -8.37 -0.75
N LEU A 51 -7.80 -8.05 0.53
CA LEU A 51 -7.60 -6.67 0.98
C LEU A 51 -6.35 -6.04 0.34
N ARG A 52 -5.24 -6.78 0.26
CA ARG A 52 -4.02 -6.30 -0.42
C ARG A 52 -4.27 -5.96 -1.89
N ARG A 53 -4.97 -6.85 -2.62
CA ARG A 53 -5.32 -6.59 -4.03
C ARG A 53 -6.28 -5.41 -4.19
N LEU A 54 -7.18 -5.20 -3.24
CA LEU A 54 -8.07 -4.05 -3.27
C LEU A 54 -7.30 -2.75 -3.04
N LEU A 55 -6.36 -2.76 -2.09
CA LEU A 55 -5.49 -1.63 -1.82
C LEU A 55 -4.63 -1.29 -3.03
N GLU A 56 -3.98 -2.28 -3.64
CA GLU A 56 -3.19 -2.10 -4.87
C GLU A 56 -4.00 -1.42 -5.98
N LYS A 57 -5.25 -1.87 -6.22
CA LYS A 57 -6.14 -1.23 -7.20
C LYS A 57 -6.55 0.20 -6.81
N ALA A 58 -6.70 0.46 -5.52
CA ALA A 58 -7.02 1.80 -5.03
C ALA A 58 -5.83 2.75 -5.25
N ASP A 59 -4.62 2.29 -4.95
CA ASP A 59 -3.37 3.05 -5.15
C ASP A 59 -3.12 3.32 -6.65
N ASP A 60 -3.36 2.33 -7.51
CA ASP A 60 -3.31 2.49 -8.97
C ASP A 60 -4.33 3.53 -9.45
N GLY A 61 -5.56 3.46 -8.93
CA GLY A 61 -6.64 4.39 -9.25
C GLY A 61 -6.32 5.82 -8.79
N GLU A 62 -5.80 5.99 -7.57
CA GLU A 62 -5.36 7.27 -7.05
C GLU A 62 -4.25 7.89 -7.92
N THR A 63 -3.29 7.06 -8.34
CA THR A 63 -2.20 7.49 -9.23
C THR A 63 -2.73 7.95 -10.59
N ALA A 64 -3.60 7.17 -11.22
CA ALA A 64 -4.17 7.49 -12.52
C ALA A 64 -5.00 8.78 -12.48
N LEU A 65 -5.94 8.86 -11.53
CA LEU A 65 -6.79 10.05 -11.34
C LEU A 65 -5.97 11.29 -10.98
N GLY A 66 -4.94 11.14 -10.13
CA GLY A 66 -4.02 12.22 -9.81
C GLY A 66 -3.28 12.75 -11.03
N SER A 67 -2.88 11.87 -11.95
CA SER A 67 -2.25 12.25 -13.22
C SER A 67 -3.20 13.01 -14.14
N ASP A 68 -4.46 12.58 -14.23
CA ASP A 68 -5.48 13.26 -15.04
C ASP A 68 -5.76 14.67 -14.50
N VAL A 69 -5.95 14.79 -13.18
CA VAL A 69 -6.16 16.09 -12.51
C VAL A 69 -4.96 17.00 -12.71
N MET A 70 -3.73 16.48 -12.59
CA MET A 70 -2.51 17.26 -12.82
C MET A 70 -2.42 17.78 -14.26
N SER A 71 -2.74 16.93 -15.23
CA SER A 71 -2.70 17.29 -16.66
C SER A 71 -3.71 18.38 -16.97
N ALA A 72 -4.96 18.21 -16.55
CA ALA A 72 -6.01 19.22 -16.72
C ALA A 72 -5.66 20.56 -16.04
N ALA A 73 -5.06 20.51 -14.84
CA ALA A 73 -4.62 21.72 -14.13
C ALA A 73 -3.49 22.46 -14.88
N LEU A 74 -2.56 21.73 -15.49
CA LEU A 74 -1.47 22.31 -16.29
C LEU A 74 -2.00 22.95 -17.58
N GLU A 75 -2.93 22.29 -18.27
CA GLU A 75 -3.61 22.85 -19.44
C GLU A 75 -4.38 24.13 -19.09
N GLY A 76 -5.17 24.10 -18.01
CA GLY A 76 -5.88 25.28 -17.50
C GLY A 76 -4.92 26.42 -17.14
N TYR A 77 -3.78 26.11 -16.54
CA TYR A 77 -2.74 27.11 -16.24
C TYR A 77 -2.12 27.70 -17.51
N ALA A 78 -1.91 26.90 -18.55
CA ALA A 78 -1.44 27.39 -19.84
C ALA A 78 -2.47 28.31 -20.52
N LEU A 79 -3.76 27.96 -20.47
CA LEU A 79 -4.84 28.80 -20.97
C LEU A 79 -4.91 30.14 -20.22
N LEU A 80 -4.79 30.12 -18.89
CA LEU A 80 -4.73 31.34 -18.08
C LEU A 80 -3.53 32.23 -18.42
N LYS A 81 -2.39 31.65 -18.80
CA LYS A 81 -1.23 32.43 -19.28
C LYS A 81 -1.50 33.15 -20.61
N VAL A 82 -2.28 32.51 -21.50
CA VAL A 82 -2.59 33.05 -22.84
C VAL A 82 -3.71 34.09 -22.76
N PHE A 83 -4.82 33.75 -22.10
CA PHE A 83 -6.05 34.55 -22.09
C PHE A 83 -6.22 35.42 -20.84
N GLY A 84 -5.49 35.16 -19.76
CA GLY A 84 -5.65 35.87 -18.48
C GLY A 84 -4.95 37.23 -18.42
N LYS A 85 -4.14 37.59 -19.44
CA LYS A 85 -3.48 38.90 -19.51
C LYS A 85 -4.54 39.99 -19.71
N GLY A 86 -4.63 40.91 -18.74
CA GLY A 86 -5.62 42.00 -18.78
C GLY A 86 -6.99 41.66 -18.17
N ALA A 87 -7.21 40.41 -17.73
CA ALA A 87 -8.45 39.98 -17.08
C ALA A 87 -8.40 40.05 -15.53
N GLY A 88 -7.36 40.67 -14.95
CA GLY A 88 -7.17 40.74 -13.49
C GLY A 88 -6.70 39.44 -12.83
N LEU A 89 -6.32 38.42 -13.61
CA LEU A 89 -5.95 37.09 -13.12
C LEU A 89 -4.44 36.91 -12.86
N ASP A 90 -3.65 37.98 -12.98
CA ASP A 90 -2.19 37.93 -12.86
C ASP A 90 -1.69 37.54 -11.47
N ALA A 91 -2.37 37.98 -10.41
CA ALA A 91 -2.03 37.62 -9.03
C ALA A 91 -2.28 36.12 -8.76
N LEU A 92 -3.40 35.58 -9.24
CA LEU A 92 -3.72 34.14 -9.17
C LEU A 92 -2.70 33.31 -9.94
N ARG A 93 -2.31 33.76 -11.14
CA ARG A 93 -1.28 33.12 -11.97
C ARG A 93 0.08 33.05 -11.27
N GLN A 94 0.52 34.14 -10.63
CA GLN A 94 1.78 34.19 -9.89
C GLN A 94 1.76 33.25 -8.68
N GLY A 95 0.66 33.22 -7.91
CA GLY A 95 0.48 32.32 -6.77
C GLY A 95 0.57 30.84 -7.15
N MET A 96 -0.02 30.44 -8.28
CA MET A 96 0.06 29.06 -8.78
C MET A 96 1.46 28.67 -9.26
N SER A 97 2.17 29.59 -9.92
CA SER A 97 3.54 29.34 -10.42
C SER A 97 4.54 29.05 -9.29
N ALA A 98 4.35 29.65 -8.10
CA ALA A 98 5.28 29.54 -6.98
C ALA A 98 5.44 28.10 -6.45
N ARG A 99 4.45 27.22 -6.63
CA ARG A 99 4.55 25.79 -6.27
C ARG A 99 5.53 25.03 -7.18
N PHE A 100 5.58 25.36 -8.46
CA PHE A 100 6.45 24.68 -9.43
C PHE A 100 7.92 25.11 -9.30
N THR A 101 8.17 26.41 -9.05
CA THR A 101 9.54 26.91 -8.81
C THR A 101 10.17 26.31 -7.56
N ARG A 102 9.36 25.99 -6.54
CA ARG A 102 9.83 25.32 -5.32
C ARG A 102 10.21 23.85 -5.58
N ARG A 103 9.45 23.13 -6.41
CA ARG A 103 9.73 21.73 -6.79
C ARG A 103 10.96 21.59 -7.69
N ALA A 104 11.18 22.54 -8.62
CA ALA A 104 12.38 22.59 -9.46
C ALA A 104 13.67 22.80 -8.64
N LYS A 105 13.63 23.61 -7.59
CA LYS A 105 14.77 23.77 -6.66
C LYS A 105 15.09 22.51 -5.86
N ILE A 106 14.07 21.73 -5.49
CA ILE A 106 14.25 20.47 -4.74
C ILE A 106 14.88 19.39 -5.63
N ASN A 107 14.45 19.28 -6.89
CA ASN A 107 15.03 18.32 -7.84
C ASN A 107 16.41 18.74 -8.39
N ALA A 108 16.81 20.01 -8.24
CA ALA A 108 18.11 20.53 -8.66
C ALA A 108 19.20 20.44 -7.58
N LEU A 109 18.86 20.00 -6.35
CA LEU A 109 19.86 19.60 -5.36
C LEU A 109 20.48 18.28 -5.83
N PRO A 110 21.81 18.18 -5.98
CA PRO A 110 22.43 16.91 -6.36
C PRO A 110 22.07 15.86 -5.33
N ALA A 111 21.67 14.67 -5.81
CA ALA A 111 21.59 13.47 -4.99
C ALA A 111 22.99 13.21 -4.43
N ALA A 112 23.26 13.75 -3.24
CA ALA A 112 24.52 13.56 -2.56
C ALA A 112 24.62 12.08 -2.15
N ALA A 113 25.71 11.47 -2.63
CA ALA A 113 26.15 10.10 -2.39
C ALA A 113 26.44 9.81 -0.92
#